data_AF-D4H706-F1
#
_entry.id   AF-D4H706-F1
#
_cell.length_a   1.000
_cell.length_b   1.000
_cell.length_c   1.000
_cell.angle_alpha   90.00
_cell.angle_beta   90.00
_cell.angle_gamma   90.00
#
_symmetry.space_group_name_H-M   'P 1'
#
loop_
_entity.id
_entity.type
_entity.pdbx_description
1 polymer ?
#
loop_
_entity_poly.entity_id
_entity_poly.type
_entity_poly.pdbx_seq_one_letter_code
_entity_poly.pdbx_strand_id
1 'polypeptide(L)' 'MKEKALEMRKEILPMKDVYEQLTLDEREELALKQEEHDKLYARLSDADKSWYEDNFAAWYTRYLEVETKIFIKPCEG' A
#
# COMPACT_ATOMS: atom_id res chain seq x y z
N MET A 1 -10.53 -5.42 12.02
CA MET A 1 -9.38 -4.54 12.35
C MET A 1 -8.19 -4.80 11.45
N LYS A 2 -7.70 -6.04 11.33
CA LYS A 2 -6.61 -6.39 10.39
C LYS A 2 -6.92 -6.12 8.92
N GLU A 3 -8.16 -6.38 8.48
CA GLU A 3 -8.60 -6.10 7.11
C GLU A 3 -8.57 -4.60 6.80
N LYS A 4 -9.09 -3.77 7.70
CA LYS A 4 -9.04 -2.30 7.58
C LYS A 4 -7.59 -1.80 7.50
N ALA A 5 -6.70 -2.33 8.34
CA ALA A 5 -5.27 -2.00 8.28
C ALA A 5 -4.64 -2.43 6.94
N LEU A 6 -5.03 -3.59 6.41
CA LEU A 6 -4.57 -4.08 5.12
C LEU A 6 -5.06 -3.19 3.98
N GLU A 7 -6.33 -2.80 3.97
CA GLU A 7 -6.90 -1.89 2.96
C GLU A 7 -6.19 -0.54 2.96
N MET A 8 -5.98 0.08 4.13
CA MET A 8 -5.21 1.33 4.23
C MET A 8 -3.81 1.19 3.65
N ARG A 9 -3.13 0.07 3.93
CA ARG A 9 -1.78 -0.15 3.39
C ARG A 9 -1.77 -0.23 1.88
N LYS A 10 -2.80 -0.83 1.28
CA LYS A 10 -2.97 -0.92 -0.18
C LYS A 10 -3.21 0.44 -0.83
N GLU A 11 -3.79 1.40 -0.10
CA GLU A 11 -3.96 2.78 -0.56
C GLU A 11 -2.68 3.61 -0.35
N ILE A 12 -2.01 3.44 0.79
CA ILE A 12 -0.80 4.18 1.16
C ILE A 12 0.34 3.88 0.20
N LEU A 13 0.53 2.62 -0.21
CA LEU A 13 1.69 2.22 -1.01
C LEU A 13 1.72 2.94 -2.38
N PRO A 14 0.66 2.94 -3.20
CA PRO A 14 0.63 3.70 -4.45
C PRO A 14 0.82 5.21 -4.25
N MET A 15 0.21 5.80 -3.22
CA MET A 15 0.39 7.23 -2.91
C MET A 15 1.85 7.56 -2.55
N LYS A 16 2.55 6.64 -1.85
CA LYS A 16 3.98 6.78 -1.58
C LYS A 16 4.83 6.67 -2.83
N ASP A 17 4.48 5.77 -3.75
CA ASP A 17 5.22 5.58 -5.00
C ASP A 17 5.15 6.85 -5.89
N VAL A 18 4.06 7.61 -5.82
CA VAL A 18 3.91 8.90 -6.54
C VAL A 18 4.07 10.13 -5.64
N TYR A 19 4.70 10.01 -4.47
CA TYR A 19 4.76 11.07 -3.45
C TYR A 19 5.22 12.43 -3.97
N GLU A 20 6.21 12.45 -4.87
CA GLU A 20 6.74 13.69 -5.46
C GLU A 20 5.68 14.44 -6.30
N GLN A 21 4.70 13.72 -6.83
CA GLN A 21 3.60 14.25 -7.64
C GLN A 21 2.40 14.68 -6.80
N LEU A 22 2.36 14.31 -5.52
CA LEU A 22 1.29 14.70 -4.59
C LEU A 22 1.38 16.18 -4.23
N THR A 23 0.22 16.82 -4.17
CA THR A 23 0.01 18.15 -3.58
C THR A 23 0.27 18.15 -2.08
N LEU A 24 0.39 19.34 -1.47
CA LEU A 24 0.60 19.46 -0.02
C LEU A 24 -0.55 18.82 0.78
N ASP A 25 -1.78 19.01 0.36
CA ASP A 25 -2.97 18.46 1.02
C ASP A 25 -2.99 16.92 0.93
N GLU A 26 -2.64 16.36 -0.24
CA GLU A 26 -2.55 14.89 -0.42
C GLU A 26 -1.41 14.27 0.40
N ARG A 27 -0.31 15.01 0.60
CA ARG A 27 0.78 14.57 1.48
C ARG A 27 0.35 14.56 2.95
N GLU A 28 -0.44 15.55 3.36
CA GLU A 28 -1.03 15.59 4.70
C GLU A 28 -2.02 14.43 4.89
N GLU A 29 -2.89 14.18 3.91
CA GLU A 29 -3.79 13.02 3.91
C GLU A 29 -3.01 11.70 4.01
N LEU A 30 -1.93 11.55 3.24
CA LEU A 30 -1.06 10.38 3.30
C LEU A 30 -0.44 10.20 4.69
N ALA A 31 -0.01 11.28 5.32
CA ALA A 31 0.54 11.24 6.67
C ALA A 31 -0.52 10.79 7.70
N LEU A 32 -1.75 11.31 7.60
CA LEU A 32 -2.88 10.91 8.46
C LEU A 32 -3.25 9.44 8.25
N LYS A 33 -3.34 8.99 7.01
CA LYS A 33 -3.60 7.58 6.66
C LYS A 33 -2.50 6.67 7.22
N GLN A 34 -1.23 7.06 7.11
CA GLN A 34 -0.11 6.32 7.66
C GLN A 34 -0.20 6.21 9.19
N GLU A 35 -0.51 7.32 9.88
CA GLU A 35 -0.67 7.30 11.33
C GLU A 35 -1.85 6.40 11.78
N GLU A 36 -2.99 6.45 11.10
CA GLU A 36 -4.12 5.56 11.40
C GLU A 36 -3.77 4.09 11.17
N HIS A 37 -3.07 3.80 10.06
CA HIS A 37 -2.59 2.46 9.75
C HIS A 37 -1.67 1.93 10.85
N ASP A 38 -0.68 2.72 11.29
CA ASP A 38 0.29 2.32 12.32
C ASP A 38 -0.39 2.06 13.66
N LYS A 39 -1.38 2.89 14.05
CA LYS A 39 -2.19 2.67 15.26
C LYS A 39 -3.00 1.38 15.20
N LEU A 40 -3.57 1.06 14.03
CA LEU A 40 -4.32 -0.18 13.84
C LEU A 40 -3.39 -1.39 13.84
N TYR A 41 -2.25 -1.31 13.15
CA TYR A 41 -1.25 -2.37 13.07
C TYR A 41 -0.64 -2.69 14.43
N ALA A 42 -0.33 -1.68 15.24
CA ALA A 42 0.21 -1.85 16.59
C ALA A 42 -0.73 -2.60 17.53
N ARG A 43 -2.04 -2.56 17.28
CA ARG A 43 -3.07 -3.26 18.08
C ARG A 43 -3.34 -4.69 17.60
N LEU A 44 -2.77 -5.11 16.47
CA LEU A 44 -2.95 -6.46 15.97
C LEU A 44 -2.18 -7.47 16.81
N SER A 45 -2.78 -8.65 16.99
CA SER A 45 -2.10 -9.81 17.53
C SER A 45 -1.06 -10.33 16.54
N ASP A 46 -0.09 -11.14 16.99
CA ASP A 46 0.93 -11.69 16.09
C ASP A 46 0.34 -12.61 15.02
N ALA A 47 -0.73 -13.35 15.35
CA ALA A 47 -1.48 -14.14 14.36
C ALA A 47 -2.15 -13.24 13.30
N ASP A 48 -2.68 -12.10 13.71
CA ASP A 48 -3.28 -11.14 12.77
C ASP A 48 -2.24 -10.41 11.93
N LYS A 49 -1.05 -10.15 12.47
CA LYS A 49 0.10 -9.59 11.73
C LYS A 49 0.61 -10.57 10.69
N SER A 50 0.78 -11.84 11.04
CA SER A 50 1.16 -12.88 10.07
C SER A 50 0.14 -12.99 8.94
N TRP A 51 -1.17 -13.03 9.27
CA TRP A 51 -2.22 -12.99 8.25
C TRP A 51 -2.16 -11.73 7.39
N TYR A 52 -1.92 -10.57 8.00
CA TYR A 52 -1.78 -9.29 7.30
C TYR A 52 -0.61 -9.31 6.32
N GLU A 53 0.56 -9.78 6.75
CA GLU A 53 1.77 -9.85 5.93
C GLU A 53 1.58 -10.79 4.74
N ASP A 54 1.01 -11.98 4.95
CA ASP A 54 0.73 -12.94 3.88
C ASP A 54 -0.22 -12.37 2.82
N ASN A 55 -1.30 -11.72 3.28
CA ASN A 55 -2.29 -11.12 2.37
C ASN A 55 -1.75 -9.87 1.67
N PHE A 56 -0.92 -9.09 2.36
CA PHE A 56 -0.26 -7.94 1.77
C PHE A 56 0.76 -8.37 0.71
N ALA A 57 1.57 -9.39 0.98
CA ALA A 57 2.53 -9.94 0.03
C ALA A 57 1.83 -10.49 -1.22
N ALA A 58 0.74 -11.25 -1.06
CA ALA A 58 -0.05 -11.75 -2.18
C ALA A 58 -0.64 -10.63 -3.04
N TRP A 59 -1.12 -9.56 -2.40
CA TRP A 59 -1.60 -8.38 -3.12
C TRP A 59 -0.46 -7.62 -3.81
N TYR A 60 0.67 -7.42 -3.12
CA TYR A 60 1.81 -6.65 -3.63
C TYR A 60 2.43 -7.29 -4.86
N THR A 61 2.52 -8.63 -4.90
CA THR A 61 2.92 -9.36 -6.12
C THR A 61 2.00 -9.03 -7.30
N ARG A 62 0.68 -9.00 -7.09
CA ARG A 62 -0.28 -8.63 -8.15
C ARG A 62 -0.16 -7.15 -8.54
N TYR A 63 0.05 -6.27 -7.56
CA TYR A 63 0.27 -4.85 -7.81
C TYR A 63 1.49 -4.64 -8.70
N LEU A 64 2.63 -5.27 -8.37
CA LEU A 64 3.83 -5.25 -9.19
C LEU A 64 3.60 -5.84 -10.58
N GLU A 65 2.88 -6.96 -10.72
CA GLU A 65 2.54 -7.52 -12.04
C GLU A 65 1.73 -6.54 -12.89
N VAL A 66 0.79 -5.80 -12.31
CA VAL A 66 -0.01 -4.79 -13.02
C VAL A 66 0.87 -3.60 -13.41
N GLU A 67 1.62 -3.03 -12.47
CA GLU A 67 2.52 -1.89 -12.72
C GLU A 67 3.58 -2.24 -13.77
N THR A 68 4.21 -3.41 -13.67
CA THR A 68 5.22 -3.87 -14.64
C THR A 68 4.62 -4.17 -16.01
N LYS A 69 3.42 -4.76 -16.10
CA LYS A 69 2.75 -4.98 -17.40
C LYS A 69 2.30 -3.68 -18.06
N ILE A 70 1.94 -2.65 -17.29
CA ILE A 70 1.60 -1.33 -17.83
C ILE A 70 2.85 -0.59 -18.35
N PHE A 71 4.02 -0.81 -17.72
CA PHE A 71 5.29 -0.22 -18.15
C PHE A 71 5.99 -0.94 -19.31
N ILE A 72 5.72 -2.23 -19.54
CA ILE A 72 6.21 -2.94 -20.74
C ILE A 72 5.28 -2.62 -21.93
N LYS A 73 5.29 -1.36 -22.38
CA LYS A 73 5.05 -1.14 -23.81
C LYS A 73 6.24 -1.79 -24.53
N PRO A 74 6.02 -2.71 -25.49
CA PRO A 74 7.12 -3.16 -26.32
C PRO A 74 7.66 -1.93 -27.03
N CYS A 75 8.94 -1.60 -26.80
CA CYS A 75 9.67 -0.84 -27.78
C CYS A 75 9.61 -1.67 -29.06
N GLU A 76 8.70 -1.31 -29.96
CA GLU A 76 8.72 -1.76 -31.34
C GLU A 76 10.08 -1.33 -31.90
N GLY A 77 10.99 -2.30 -31.99
CA GLY A 77 12.24 -2.19 -32.75
C GLY A 77 12.01 -2.44 -34.22
#